data_AF-A0A8C6BEQ8-F1
#
_entry.id   AF-A0A8C6BEQ8-F1
#
_cell.length_a   1.000
_cell.length_b   1.000
_cell.length_c   1.000
_cell.angle_alpha   90.00
_cell.angle_beta   90.00
_cell.angle_gamma   90.00
#
_symmetry.space_group_name_H-M   'P 1'
#
loop_
_entity.id
_entity.type
_entity.pdbx_description
1 polymer ?
#
loop_
_entity_poly.entity_id
_entity_poly.type
_entity_poly.pdbx_seq_one_letter_code
_entity_poly.pdbx_strand_id
1 'polypeptide(L)'
;MDEQRRQNVAYEYLCRLEEAKRWMEACLKEELPSPVELEESLRNGVLLAKLGHCFAPSVVPLKKIYDVEQLRYQATGLHFRHTDNINFWLSAVAHIGLPSTFLPETTDIYDKKNMPRVVYCIHALSLFLFRLGLAPQIHDLYGKVKFTAEELSNMASELAKYGLQLPAFSKIGGILANELSVDEAAVHAAVLAINEAVEQGVVKDTLAALQNPSALLGNLREPLAAIYQELLAQAKMEKAANARNRNDGESQDIYDCYLTQAEIQGNINHVNVHGALEVVDDALERQSPEALLEALQDPVLALQGVKRDFADWYLEQLSSDREQKAQELGLVELLEKEEVQAGVAAANIKGDQEQAMLQAVQRINKAIRRGVAADTVKELMCPEAQLPPVYPFASAVYQQELAVLQRQQQGELGQEELFVAVEMLSAVVLINRALEARDASSFWSSLVNPATGLAEVEGENAQRYFDTLVKLQQVHGMDGAFLSWNDLQATVSQVNAQVQEETNQILAVSLINEALEQNNPEKTLSSLLLPAAGLDDVSLPVAPRYHLLLVAAKKQKAQVTGDPGAALWLEEIRQEVVRANQDTNTAQRSKWKPLRGPPRGGS
;
A
#
# COMPACT_ATOMS: atom_id res chain seq x y z
N MET A 1 30.92 19.08 -53.87
CA MET A 1 30.49 17.69 -54.14
C MET A 1 30.91 16.76 -53.01
N ASP A 2 32.21 16.55 -52.72
CA ASP A 2 32.63 15.68 -51.60
C ASP A 2 32.25 16.17 -50.20
N GLU A 3 32.32 17.49 -49.95
CA GLU A 3 31.97 18.05 -48.63
C GLU A 3 30.47 17.93 -48.31
N GLN A 4 29.61 18.28 -49.27
CA GLN A 4 28.15 18.08 -49.15
C GLN A 4 27.79 16.59 -48.98
N ARG A 5 28.48 15.68 -49.68
CA ARG A 5 28.27 14.25 -49.52
C ARG A 5 28.65 13.77 -48.12
N ARG A 6 29.76 14.24 -47.56
CA ARG A 6 30.17 13.93 -46.17
C ARG A 6 29.20 14.48 -45.13
N GLN A 7 28.69 15.70 -45.34
CA GLN A 7 27.68 16.30 -44.47
C GLN A 7 26.36 15.53 -44.49
N ASN A 8 25.93 15.06 -45.67
CA ASN A 8 24.73 14.21 -45.78
C ASN A 8 24.90 12.86 -45.06
N VAL A 9 26.08 12.23 -45.19
CA VAL A 9 26.40 10.97 -44.49
C VAL A 9 26.41 11.16 -42.97
N ALA A 10 26.96 12.28 -42.49
CA ALA A 10 26.95 12.62 -41.06
C ALA A 10 25.54 12.89 -40.54
N TYR A 11 24.71 13.60 -41.33
CA TYR A 11 23.31 13.83 -41.00
C TYR A 11 22.51 12.52 -40.91
N GLU A 12 22.67 11.64 -41.90
CA GLU A 12 22.01 10.34 -41.92
C GLU A 12 22.37 9.51 -40.67
N TYR A 13 23.65 9.47 -40.32
CA TYR A 13 24.12 8.71 -39.16
C TYR A 13 23.62 9.31 -37.84
N LEU A 14 23.58 10.64 -37.70
CA LEU A 14 22.98 11.29 -36.52
C LEU A 14 21.49 10.99 -36.39
N CYS A 15 20.75 10.92 -37.50
CA CYS A 15 19.37 10.42 -37.49
C CYS A 15 19.32 8.98 -36.94
N ARG A 16 20.20 8.07 -37.39
CA ARG A 16 20.22 6.67 -36.87
C ARG A 16 20.52 6.56 -35.39
N LEU A 17 21.40 7.42 -34.87
CA LEU A 17 21.71 7.49 -33.44
C LEU A 17 20.50 7.98 -32.66
N GLU A 18 19.81 9.03 -33.13
CA GLU A 18 18.59 9.52 -32.50
C GLU A 18 17.44 8.50 -32.54
N GLU A 19 17.28 7.76 -33.63
CA GLU A 19 16.31 6.66 -33.76
C GLU A 19 16.59 5.54 -32.75
N ALA A 20 17.85 5.10 -32.67
CA ALA A 20 18.28 4.07 -31.73
C ALA A 20 18.12 4.53 -30.29
N LYS A 21 18.46 5.80 -30.00
CA LYS A 21 18.26 6.43 -28.70
C LYS A 21 16.80 6.34 -28.27
N ARG A 22 15.87 6.93 -29.03
CA ARG A 22 14.45 6.98 -28.65
C ARG A 22 13.84 5.60 -28.47
N TRP A 23 14.25 4.66 -29.31
CA TRP A 23 13.80 3.28 -29.19
C TRP A 23 14.33 2.62 -27.91
N MET A 24 15.61 2.82 -27.57
CA MET A 24 16.18 2.35 -26.31
C MET A 24 15.52 3.01 -25.10
N GLU A 25 15.25 4.32 -25.14
CA GLU A 25 14.51 5.04 -24.09
C GLU A 25 13.11 4.44 -23.88
N ALA A 26 12.39 4.16 -24.97
CA ALA A 26 11.07 3.51 -24.90
C ALA A 26 11.14 2.10 -24.29
N CYS A 27 12.19 1.33 -24.58
CA CYS A 27 12.37 -0.02 -24.05
C CYS A 27 12.83 -0.03 -22.58
N LEU A 28 13.69 0.93 -22.20
CA LEU A 28 14.33 0.99 -20.89
C LEU A 28 13.55 1.83 -19.88
N LYS A 29 12.65 2.71 -20.35
CA LYS A 29 11.94 3.72 -19.55
C LYS A 29 12.92 4.62 -18.76
N GLU A 30 14.08 4.92 -19.34
CA GLU A 30 15.10 5.83 -18.80
C GLU A 30 15.58 6.80 -19.88
N GLU A 31 15.92 8.05 -19.52
CA GLU A 31 16.47 9.03 -20.46
C GLU A 31 17.92 8.70 -20.82
N LEU A 32 18.24 8.73 -22.12
CA LEU A 32 19.58 8.45 -22.63
C LEU A 32 20.30 9.76 -23.03
N PRO A 33 21.65 9.75 -23.08
CA PRO A 33 22.46 10.90 -23.49
C PRO A 33 22.11 11.41 -24.90
N SER A 34 22.65 12.58 -25.26
CA SER A 34 22.46 13.15 -26.60
C SER A 34 22.98 12.19 -27.71
N PRO A 35 22.47 12.24 -28.95
CA PRO A 35 22.96 11.38 -30.05
C PRO A 35 24.46 11.42 -30.26
N VAL A 36 25.09 12.57 -30.00
CA VAL A 36 26.54 12.78 -30.13
C VAL A 36 27.32 12.02 -29.04
N GLU A 37 26.75 11.89 -27.85
CA GLU A 37 27.36 11.21 -26.70
C GLU A 37 26.88 9.76 -26.57
N LEU A 38 25.86 9.36 -27.33
CA LEU A 38 25.26 8.03 -27.27
C LEU A 38 26.31 6.96 -27.49
N GLU A 39 27.14 7.10 -28.51
CA GLU A 39 28.24 6.16 -28.80
C GLU A 39 29.16 5.95 -27.60
N GLU A 40 29.52 7.03 -26.91
CA GLU A 40 30.41 6.97 -25.75
C GLU A 40 29.73 6.31 -24.54
N SER A 41 28.43 6.55 -24.36
CA SER A 41 27.65 5.95 -23.27
C SER A 41 27.40 4.44 -23.44
N LEU A 42 27.38 3.93 -24.67
CA LEU A 42 27.23 2.50 -24.94
C LEU A 42 28.51 1.69 -24.63
N ARG A 43 29.68 2.33 -24.54
CA ARG A 43 30.99 1.65 -24.41
C ARG A 43 31.12 0.81 -23.14
N ASN A 44 30.47 1.20 -22.06
CA ASN A 44 30.50 0.46 -20.79
C ASN A 44 29.54 -0.74 -20.77
N GLY A 45 28.73 -0.90 -21.82
CA GLY A 45 27.78 -1.99 -21.99
C GLY A 45 26.59 -2.00 -21.03
N VAL A 46 26.47 -1.05 -20.08
CA VAL A 46 25.42 -1.06 -19.06
C VAL A 46 24.04 -0.92 -19.71
N LEU A 47 23.87 0.08 -20.59
CA LEU A 47 22.61 0.30 -21.33
C LEU A 47 22.25 -0.91 -22.22
N LEU A 48 23.26 -1.52 -22.87
CA LEU A 48 23.07 -2.70 -23.71
C LEU A 48 22.66 -3.93 -22.86
N ALA A 49 23.26 -4.13 -21.69
CA ALA A 49 22.91 -5.22 -20.80
C ALA A 49 21.50 -5.04 -20.20
N LYS A 50 21.12 -3.81 -19.83
CA LYS A 50 19.75 -3.49 -19.43
C LYS A 50 18.76 -3.78 -20.55
N LEU A 51 19.10 -3.41 -21.79
CA LEU A 51 18.27 -3.73 -22.96
C LEU A 51 18.14 -5.24 -23.14
N GLY A 52 19.24 -5.98 -22.99
CA GLY A 52 19.25 -7.45 -22.99
C GLY A 52 18.35 -8.06 -21.91
N HIS A 53 18.28 -7.44 -20.74
CA HIS A 53 17.37 -7.86 -19.67
C HIS A 53 15.89 -7.70 -20.06
N CYS A 54 15.53 -6.63 -20.78
CA CYS A 54 14.14 -6.38 -21.16
C CYS A 54 13.54 -7.51 -22.00
N PHE A 55 14.30 -8.12 -22.92
CA PHE A 55 13.79 -9.18 -23.80
C PHE A 55 14.30 -10.60 -23.46
N ALA A 56 15.38 -10.73 -22.68
CA ALA A 56 15.92 -12.03 -22.26
C ALA A 56 16.39 -12.00 -20.78
N PRO A 57 15.46 -11.81 -19.81
CA PRO A 57 15.80 -11.65 -18.40
C PRO A 57 16.46 -12.89 -17.78
N SER A 58 16.22 -14.08 -18.36
CA SER A 58 16.86 -15.34 -17.97
C SER A 58 18.35 -15.40 -18.32
N VAL A 59 18.77 -14.73 -19.39
CA VAL A 59 20.16 -14.68 -19.86
C VAL A 59 20.93 -13.54 -19.20
N VAL A 60 20.26 -12.40 -18.99
CA VAL A 60 20.86 -11.20 -18.39
C VAL A 60 20.11 -10.81 -17.12
N PRO A 61 20.44 -11.40 -15.95
CA PRO A 61 19.88 -10.95 -14.68
C PRO A 61 20.41 -9.57 -14.31
N LEU A 62 19.53 -8.61 -13.97
CA LEU A 62 19.93 -7.24 -13.56
C LEU A 62 21.00 -7.23 -12.47
N LYS A 63 20.91 -8.17 -11.50
CA LYS A 63 21.86 -8.30 -10.38
C LYS A 63 23.30 -8.64 -10.81
N LYS A 64 23.50 -9.13 -12.04
CA LYS A 64 24.80 -9.50 -12.59
C LYS A 64 25.43 -8.41 -13.46
N ILE A 65 24.67 -7.37 -13.82
CA ILE A 65 25.19 -6.23 -14.58
C ILE A 65 26.16 -5.47 -13.68
N TYR A 66 27.38 -5.25 -14.19
CA TYR A 66 28.41 -4.51 -13.49
C TYR A 66 28.20 -3.00 -13.66
N ASP A 67 28.33 -2.25 -12.56
CA ASP A 67 28.20 -0.78 -12.54
C ASP A 67 26.85 -0.28 -13.08
N VAL A 68 25.74 -0.87 -12.59
CA VAL A 68 24.37 -0.57 -13.06
C VAL A 68 24.02 0.92 -13.02
N GLU A 69 24.48 1.62 -11.98
CA GLU A 69 24.28 3.06 -11.78
C GLU A 69 25.34 3.92 -12.46
N GLN A 70 26.30 3.31 -13.16
CA GLN A 70 27.40 3.98 -13.89
C GLN A 70 28.28 4.90 -13.01
N LEU A 71 28.24 4.77 -11.68
CA LEU A 71 29.02 5.60 -10.76
C LEU A 71 30.53 5.41 -10.95
N ARG A 72 30.98 4.19 -11.24
CA ARG A 72 32.41 3.92 -11.48
C ARG A 72 32.85 4.43 -12.83
N TYR A 73 32.00 4.30 -13.83
CA TYR A 73 32.22 4.87 -15.15
C TYR A 73 32.37 6.39 -15.09
N GLN A 74 31.50 7.09 -14.36
CA GLN A 74 31.58 8.54 -14.16
C GLN A 74 32.84 8.96 -13.37
N ALA A 75 33.25 8.17 -12.37
CA ALA A 75 34.40 8.51 -11.52
C ALA A 75 35.76 8.19 -12.16
N THR A 76 35.86 7.07 -12.89
CA THR A 76 37.15 6.49 -13.32
C THR A 76 37.22 6.08 -14.79
N GLY A 77 36.13 6.24 -15.55
CA GLY A 77 36.04 5.82 -16.95
C GLY A 77 35.87 4.31 -17.13
N LEU A 78 36.28 3.79 -18.29
CA LEU A 78 36.12 2.37 -18.62
C LEU A 78 36.98 1.45 -17.75
N HIS A 79 36.33 0.54 -17.05
CA HIS A 79 36.95 -0.61 -16.40
C HIS A 79 36.77 -1.88 -17.25
N PHE A 80 37.78 -2.76 -17.30
CA PHE A 80 37.74 -4.00 -18.10
C PHE A 80 36.48 -4.83 -17.85
N ARG A 81 36.04 -4.92 -16.60
CA ARG A 81 34.81 -5.64 -16.21
C ARG A 81 33.53 -5.18 -16.94
N HIS A 82 33.50 -3.98 -17.52
CA HIS A 82 32.39 -3.55 -18.39
C HIS A 82 32.24 -4.43 -19.65
N THR A 83 33.28 -5.15 -20.08
CA THR A 83 33.15 -6.13 -21.17
C THR A 83 32.15 -7.24 -20.85
N ASP A 84 31.95 -7.56 -19.57
CA ASP A 84 30.97 -8.57 -19.16
C ASP A 84 29.54 -8.12 -19.52
N ASN A 85 29.24 -6.83 -19.36
CA ASN A 85 27.94 -6.25 -19.72
C ASN A 85 27.67 -6.38 -21.24
N ILE A 86 28.69 -6.09 -22.05
CA ILE A 86 28.62 -6.24 -23.51
C ILE A 86 28.38 -7.71 -23.87
N ASN A 87 29.13 -8.64 -23.27
CA ASN A 87 28.99 -10.07 -23.54
C ASN A 87 27.63 -10.62 -23.11
N PHE A 88 27.04 -10.10 -22.03
CA PHE A 88 25.67 -10.43 -21.63
C PHE A 88 24.66 -10.01 -22.69
N TRP A 89 24.77 -8.79 -23.22
CA TRP A 89 23.90 -8.33 -24.30
C TRP A 89 24.06 -9.18 -25.57
N LEU A 90 25.30 -9.44 -26.02
CA LEU A 90 25.54 -10.30 -27.19
C LEU A 90 24.96 -11.70 -27.00
N SER A 91 25.08 -12.26 -25.78
CA SER A 91 24.48 -13.56 -25.44
C SER A 91 22.96 -13.53 -25.49
N ALA A 92 22.33 -12.45 -25.01
CA ALA A 92 20.89 -12.26 -25.10
C ALA A 92 20.41 -12.17 -26.56
N VAL A 93 21.11 -11.38 -27.38
CA VAL A 93 20.79 -11.21 -28.81
C VAL A 93 20.94 -12.52 -29.58
N ALA A 94 21.97 -13.32 -29.27
CA ALA A 94 22.13 -14.65 -29.83
C ALA A 94 21.04 -15.63 -29.33
N HIS A 95 20.63 -15.52 -28.05
CA HIS A 95 19.62 -16.39 -27.46
C HIS A 95 18.23 -16.23 -28.10
N ILE A 96 17.85 -15.01 -28.46
CA ILE A 96 16.59 -14.76 -29.18
C ILE A 96 16.66 -15.15 -30.66
N GLY A 97 17.84 -15.50 -31.17
CA GLY A 97 18.03 -16.01 -32.53
C GLY A 97 18.33 -14.97 -33.59
N LEU A 98 18.83 -13.78 -33.24
CA LEU A 98 19.29 -12.82 -34.25
C LEU A 98 20.53 -13.39 -34.98
N PRO A 99 20.58 -13.36 -36.32
CA PRO A 99 21.70 -13.92 -37.07
C PRO A 99 23.05 -13.26 -36.72
N SER A 100 24.12 -14.07 -36.72
CA SER A 100 25.47 -13.61 -36.36
C SER A 100 26.06 -12.59 -37.32
N THR A 101 25.47 -12.42 -38.50
CA THR A 101 25.83 -11.40 -39.49
C THR A 101 25.60 -9.98 -38.97
N PHE A 102 24.61 -9.78 -38.10
CA PHE A 102 24.30 -8.48 -37.50
C PHE A 102 25.10 -8.19 -36.22
N LEU A 103 25.61 -9.22 -35.54
CA LEU A 103 26.29 -9.08 -34.26
C LEU A 103 27.64 -8.35 -34.40
N PRO A 104 27.93 -7.33 -33.56
CA PRO A 104 29.24 -6.70 -33.45
C PRO A 104 30.18 -7.50 -32.54
N GLU A 105 31.48 -7.18 -32.58
CA GLU A 105 32.47 -7.73 -31.64
C GLU A 105 32.57 -6.87 -30.37
N THR A 106 32.99 -7.45 -29.24
CA THR A 106 33.17 -6.72 -27.98
C THR A 106 34.11 -5.52 -28.13
N THR A 107 35.13 -5.62 -28.99
CA THR A 107 36.06 -4.53 -29.27
C THR A 107 35.46 -3.42 -30.13
N ASP A 108 34.41 -3.70 -30.90
CA ASP A 108 33.70 -2.67 -31.69
C ASP A 108 33.05 -1.64 -30.75
N ILE A 109 32.59 -2.10 -29.58
CA ILE A 109 31.92 -1.31 -28.54
C ILE A 109 32.94 -0.76 -27.53
N TYR A 110 33.67 -1.64 -26.84
CA TYR A 110 34.53 -1.26 -25.70
C TYR A 110 35.66 -0.30 -26.13
N ASP A 111 36.34 -0.62 -27.25
CA ASP A 111 37.43 0.20 -27.80
C ASP A 111 36.94 1.28 -28.78
N LYS A 112 35.62 1.41 -28.98
CA LYS A 112 35.00 2.31 -29.98
C LYS A 112 35.59 2.10 -31.40
N LYS A 113 35.89 0.86 -31.79
CA LYS A 113 36.48 0.56 -33.12
C LYS A 113 35.48 0.65 -34.27
N ASN A 114 34.22 0.26 -34.04
CA ASN A 114 33.18 0.24 -35.06
C ASN A 114 31.78 0.41 -34.46
N MET A 115 31.56 1.57 -33.84
CA MET A 115 30.25 1.91 -33.28
C MET A 115 29.10 1.91 -34.32
N PRO A 116 29.32 2.29 -35.60
CA PRO A 116 28.28 2.16 -36.63
C PRO A 116 27.71 0.74 -36.78
N ARG A 117 28.54 -0.30 -36.59
CA ARG A 117 28.08 -1.70 -36.59
C ARG A 117 27.20 -2.02 -35.38
N VAL A 118 27.47 -1.40 -34.23
CA VAL A 118 26.68 -1.55 -33.01
C VAL A 118 25.31 -0.93 -33.20
N VAL A 119 25.25 0.29 -33.74
CA VAL A 119 24.00 0.97 -34.10
C VAL A 119 23.23 0.14 -35.12
N TYR A 120 23.90 -0.39 -36.14
CA TYR A 120 23.28 -1.31 -37.11
C TYR A 120 22.68 -2.56 -36.45
N CYS A 121 23.39 -3.17 -35.50
CA CYS A 121 22.86 -4.29 -34.73
C CYS A 121 21.63 -3.90 -33.89
N ILE A 122 21.61 -2.71 -33.30
CA ILE A 122 20.45 -2.20 -32.53
C ILE A 122 19.23 -2.04 -33.44
N HIS A 123 19.41 -1.51 -34.66
CA HIS A 123 18.35 -1.39 -35.66
C HIS A 123 17.84 -2.75 -36.15
N ALA A 124 18.74 -3.73 -36.33
CA ALA A 124 18.36 -5.10 -36.67
C ALA A 124 17.60 -5.79 -35.51
N LEU A 125 18.08 -5.59 -34.28
CA LEU A 125 17.48 -6.10 -33.06
C LEU A 125 16.08 -5.50 -32.83
N SER A 126 15.91 -4.20 -33.03
CA SER A 126 14.61 -3.53 -32.83
C SER A 126 13.55 -4.08 -33.78
N LEU A 127 13.88 -4.26 -35.06
CA LEU A 127 13.00 -4.86 -36.05
C LEU A 127 12.66 -6.32 -35.70
N PHE A 128 13.64 -7.08 -35.23
CA PHE A 128 13.46 -8.48 -34.85
C PHE A 128 12.57 -8.62 -33.61
N LEU A 129 12.79 -7.80 -32.57
CA LEU A 129 11.96 -7.79 -31.37
C LEU A 129 10.54 -7.29 -31.65
N PHE A 130 10.38 -6.31 -32.55
CA PHE A 130 9.05 -5.88 -33.00
C PHE A 130 8.28 -7.00 -33.69
N ARG A 131 8.94 -7.78 -34.56
CA ARG A 131 8.34 -8.97 -35.20
C ARG A 131 7.86 -10.00 -34.18
N LEU A 132 8.61 -10.17 -33.08
CA LEU A 132 8.24 -11.07 -31.98
C LEU A 132 7.18 -10.48 -31.04
N GLY A 133 6.80 -9.20 -31.21
CA GLY A 133 5.89 -8.49 -30.30
C GLY A 133 6.50 -8.21 -28.92
N LEU A 134 7.83 -8.15 -28.83
CA LEU A 134 8.57 -7.95 -27.56
C LEU A 134 9.04 -6.50 -27.35
N ALA A 135 9.04 -5.66 -28.39
CA ALA A 135 9.46 -4.26 -28.32
C ALA A 135 8.67 -3.39 -29.30
N PRO A 136 8.55 -2.08 -29.05
CA PRO A 136 7.93 -1.15 -29.99
C PRO A 136 8.75 -1.02 -31.28
N GLN A 137 8.11 -0.53 -32.35
CA GLN A 137 8.79 -0.26 -33.61
C GLN A 137 9.74 0.93 -33.48
N ILE A 138 10.94 0.82 -34.06
CA ILE A 138 11.86 1.96 -34.18
C ILE A 138 11.31 2.96 -35.23
N HIS A 139 11.26 4.24 -34.87
CA HIS A 139 10.75 5.27 -35.77
C HIS A 139 11.83 5.71 -36.76
N ASP A 140 11.40 6.12 -37.95
CA ASP A 140 12.28 6.79 -38.93
C ASP A 140 12.21 8.31 -38.75
N LEU A 141 13.36 8.89 -38.41
CA LEU A 141 13.51 10.31 -38.08
C LEU A 141 14.31 11.08 -39.12
N TYR A 142 14.71 10.42 -40.22
CA TYR A 142 15.40 11.08 -41.32
C TYR A 142 14.56 12.23 -41.89
N GLY A 143 15.14 13.43 -41.97
CA GLY A 143 14.48 14.64 -42.47
C GLY A 143 13.49 15.29 -41.48
N LYS A 144 13.19 14.66 -40.33
CA LYS A 144 12.28 15.18 -39.30
C LYS A 144 13.02 15.90 -38.17
N VAL A 145 14.26 15.49 -37.91
CA VAL A 145 15.11 16.03 -36.84
C VAL A 145 16.15 16.97 -37.45
N LYS A 146 16.39 18.10 -36.77
CA LYS A 146 17.40 19.09 -37.15
C LYS A 146 18.56 19.03 -36.15
N PHE A 147 19.77 18.95 -36.68
CA PHE A 147 21.01 19.02 -35.90
C PHE A 147 21.69 20.36 -36.14
N THR A 148 22.48 20.81 -35.17
CA THR A 148 23.30 22.01 -35.30
C THR A 148 24.47 21.79 -36.26
N ALA A 149 25.00 22.86 -36.83
CA ALA A 149 26.15 22.80 -37.73
C ALA A 149 27.41 22.23 -37.03
N GLU A 150 27.55 22.44 -35.72
CA GLU A 150 28.65 21.93 -34.91
C GLU A 150 28.56 20.41 -34.74
N GLU A 151 27.38 19.87 -34.43
CA GLU A 151 27.15 18.42 -34.31
C GLU A 151 27.41 17.69 -35.64
N LEU A 152 26.94 18.27 -36.75
CA LEU A 152 27.17 17.73 -38.08
C LEU A 152 28.66 17.72 -38.46
N SER A 153 29.37 18.81 -38.16
CA SER A 153 30.81 18.93 -38.42
C SER A 153 31.62 17.94 -37.57
N ASN A 154 31.28 17.82 -36.29
CA ASN A 154 31.92 16.88 -35.37
C ASN A 154 31.72 15.44 -35.81
N MET A 155 30.49 15.05 -36.15
CA MET A 155 30.19 13.70 -36.62
C MET A 155 30.86 13.39 -37.97
N ALA A 156 30.87 14.35 -38.91
CA ALA A 156 31.59 14.20 -40.18
C ALA A 156 33.10 13.99 -39.96
N SER A 157 33.70 14.70 -39.00
CA SER A 157 35.10 14.54 -38.63
C SER A 157 35.38 13.18 -37.98
N GLU A 158 34.50 12.71 -37.08
CA GLU A 158 34.63 11.39 -36.46
C GLU A 158 34.57 10.28 -37.50
N LEU A 159 33.54 10.28 -38.36
CA LEU A 159 33.38 9.27 -39.43
C LEU A 159 34.57 9.26 -40.40
N ALA A 160 35.15 10.43 -40.69
CA ALA A 160 36.34 10.54 -41.55
C ALA A 160 37.61 9.93 -40.92
N LYS A 161 37.75 9.92 -39.59
CA LYS A 161 38.91 9.34 -38.89
C LYS A 161 38.94 7.81 -38.99
N TYR A 162 37.77 7.17 -39.04
CA TYR A 162 37.67 5.71 -39.03
C TYR A 162 37.69 5.10 -40.44
N GLY A 163 37.42 5.89 -41.50
CA GLY A 163 37.41 5.40 -42.88
C GLY A 163 36.39 4.28 -43.15
N LEU A 164 35.38 4.14 -42.29
CA LEU A 164 34.38 3.09 -42.34
C LEU A 164 33.30 3.42 -43.37
N GLN A 165 32.87 2.42 -44.13
CA GLN A 165 31.64 2.53 -44.91
C GLN A 165 30.44 2.27 -43.99
N LEU A 166 29.46 3.17 -44.00
CA LEU A 166 28.22 2.97 -43.25
C LEU A 166 27.48 1.73 -43.80
N PRO A 167 26.97 0.85 -42.93
CA PRO A 167 26.16 -0.27 -43.37
C PRO A 167 24.83 0.21 -43.95
N ALA A 168 24.23 -0.59 -44.84
CA ALA A 168 22.98 -0.23 -45.50
C ALA A 168 21.77 -0.43 -44.56
N PHE A 169 21.44 0.59 -43.76
CA PHE A 169 20.33 0.57 -42.81
C PHE A 169 18.95 0.32 -43.46
N SER A 170 18.74 0.80 -44.69
CA SER A 170 17.49 0.59 -45.44
C SER A 170 17.24 -0.86 -45.84
N LYS A 171 18.28 -1.71 -45.89
CA LYS A 171 18.20 -3.10 -46.35
C LYS A 171 18.11 -4.13 -45.22
N ILE A 172 18.11 -3.69 -43.96
CA ILE A 172 18.09 -4.56 -42.77
C ILE A 172 16.92 -5.55 -42.83
N GLY A 173 15.70 -5.06 -43.08
CA GLY A 173 14.52 -5.92 -43.13
C GLY A 173 14.54 -6.96 -44.24
N GLY A 174 15.13 -6.64 -45.40
CA GLY A 174 15.32 -7.60 -46.49
C GLY A 174 16.34 -8.69 -46.15
N ILE A 175 17.48 -8.30 -45.56
CA ILE A 175 18.55 -9.25 -45.17
C ILE A 175 18.06 -10.18 -44.04
N LEU A 176 17.35 -9.65 -43.04
CA LEU A 176 16.73 -10.46 -41.98
C LEU A 176 15.72 -11.47 -42.52
N ALA A 177 14.93 -11.10 -43.54
CA ALA A 177 13.99 -12.02 -44.17
C ALA A 177 14.69 -13.13 -44.96
N ASN A 178 15.79 -12.80 -45.66
CA ASN A 178 16.57 -13.73 -46.47
C ASN A 178 17.27 -14.81 -45.63
N GLU A 179 17.89 -14.45 -44.49
CA GLU A 179 18.62 -15.44 -43.67
C GLU A 179 17.71 -16.39 -42.85
N LEU A 180 16.39 -16.14 -42.81
CA LEU A 180 15.44 -16.85 -41.94
C LEU A 180 14.46 -17.79 -42.67
N SER A 181 14.45 -17.90 -44.02
CA SER A 181 13.45 -18.72 -44.74
C SER A 181 14.02 -19.71 -45.76
N VAL A 182 13.38 -20.89 -45.87
CA VAL A 182 13.80 -22.03 -46.73
C VAL A 182 13.19 -21.94 -48.14
N ASP A 183 12.25 -21.02 -48.39
CA ASP A 183 11.59 -20.79 -49.68
C ASP A 183 11.29 -19.29 -49.91
N GLU A 184 12.35 -18.53 -50.20
CA GLU A 184 12.34 -17.06 -50.28
C GLU A 184 11.35 -16.49 -51.28
N ALA A 185 11.15 -17.17 -52.43
CA ALA A 185 10.29 -16.68 -53.49
C ALA A 185 8.81 -16.71 -53.09
N ALA A 186 8.38 -17.75 -52.36
CA ALA A 186 7.01 -17.90 -51.89
C ALA A 186 6.67 -16.88 -50.79
N VAL A 187 7.60 -16.63 -49.87
CA VAL A 187 7.44 -15.61 -48.81
C VAL A 187 7.38 -14.22 -49.42
N HIS A 188 8.29 -13.90 -50.34
CA HIS A 188 8.32 -12.59 -50.99
C HIS A 188 7.04 -12.34 -51.80
N ALA A 189 6.57 -13.32 -52.58
CA ALA A 189 5.32 -13.22 -53.32
C ALA A 189 4.11 -13.03 -52.40
N ALA A 190 4.08 -13.69 -51.25
CA ALA A 190 2.99 -13.54 -50.28
C ALA A 190 2.99 -12.15 -49.63
N VAL A 191 4.16 -11.62 -49.27
CA VAL A 191 4.31 -10.25 -48.72
C VAL A 191 3.92 -9.19 -49.74
N LEU A 192 4.29 -9.39 -51.02
CA LEU A 192 3.85 -8.53 -52.11
C LEU A 192 2.33 -8.53 -52.25
N ALA A 193 1.71 -9.71 -52.29
CA ALA A 193 0.26 -9.84 -52.38
C ALA A 193 -0.47 -9.16 -51.21
N ILE A 194 0.08 -9.24 -49.98
CA ILE A 194 -0.46 -8.50 -48.82
C ILE A 194 -0.36 -6.99 -49.04
N ASN A 195 0.80 -6.50 -49.48
CA ASN A 195 1.00 -5.08 -49.73
C ASN A 195 0.06 -4.51 -50.81
N GLU A 196 -0.19 -5.27 -51.86
CA GLU A 196 -1.15 -4.92 -52.92
C GLU A 196 -2.59 -4.95 -52.41
N ALA A 197 -2.97 -5.98 -51.66
CA ALA A 197 -4.31 -6.08 -51.08
C ALA A 197 -4.60 -4.91 -50.12
N VAL A 198 -3.60 -4.52 -49.30
CA VAL A 198 -3.69 -3.36 -48.42
C VAL A 198 -3.89 -2.05 -49.21
N GLU A 199 -3.22 -1.88 -50.35
CA GLU A 199 -3.42 -0.71 -51.23
C GLU A 199 -4.81 -0.67 -51.87
N GLN A 200 -5.37 -1.82 -52.21
CA GLN A 200 -6.71 -1.91 -52.78
C GLN A 200 -7.80 -1.54 -51.76
N GLY A 201 -7.53 -1.64 -50.45
CA GLY A 201 -8.44 -1.19 -49.41
C GLY A 201 -9.58 -2.17 -49.10
N VAL A 202 -9.60 -3.35 -49.72
CA VAL A 202 -10.69 -4.33 -49.56
C VAL A 202 -10.35 -5.29 -48.43
N VAL A 203 -11.02 -5.13 -47.28
CA VAL A 203 -10.79 -5.93 -46.05
C VAL A 203 -10.76 -7.44 -46.30
N LYS A 204 -11.67 -7.95 -47.13
CA LYS A 204 -11.76 -9.39 -47.45
C LYS A 204 -10.53 -9.88 -48.20
N ASP A 205 -10.03 -9.08 -49.14
CA ASP A 205 -8.89 -9.45 -49.98
C ASP A 205 -7.59 -9.35 -49.17
N THR A 206 -7.49 -8.36 -48.29
CA THR A 206 -6.38 -8.26 -47.33
C THR A 206 -6.35 -9.43 -46.37
N LEU A 207 -7.50 -9.81 -45.80
CA LEU A 207 -7.56 -10.99 -44.93
C LEU A 207 -7.13 -12.26 -45.68
N ALA A 208 -7.61 -12.45 -46.90
CA ALA A 208 -7.20 -13.60 -47.73
C ALA A 208 -5.69 -13.60 -48.02
N ALA A 209 -5.10 -12.44 -48.27
CA ALA A 209 -3.66 -12.30 -48.46
C ALA A 209 -2.87 -12.57 -47.17
N LEU A 210 -3.35 -12.09 -46.02
CA LEU A 210 -2.75 -12.35 -44.70
C LEU A 210 -2.80 -13.84 -44.32
N GLN A 211 -3.89 -14.53 -44.67
CA GLN A 211 -4.06 -15.97 -44.43
C GLN A 211 -3.18 -16.85 -45.32
N ASN A 212 -2.41 -16.29 -46.26
CA ASN A 212 -1.50 -17.05 -47.11
C ASN A 212 -0.45 -17.78 -46.26
N PRO A 213 -0.40 -19.14 -46.27
CA PRO A 213 0.57 -19.89 -45.47
C PRO A 213 2.02 -19.55 -45.77
N SER A 214 2.29 -19.11 -47.01
CA SER A 214 3.62 -18.70 -47.45
C SER A 214 4.06 -17.37 -46.83
N ALA A 215 3.14 -16.56 -46.30
CA ALA A 215 3.48 -15.33 -45.57
C ALA A 215 4.09 -15.61 -44.19
N LEU A 216 3.95 -16.85 -43.68
CA LEU A 216 4.45 -17.28 -42.37
C LEU A 216 3.99 -16.36 -41.22
N LEU A 217 2.75 -15.87 -41.33
CA LEU A 217 2.14 -15.02 -40.32
C LEU A 217 1.44 -15.86 -39.25
N GLY A 218 1.64 -15.49 -37.98
CA GLY A 218 1.02 -16.12 -36.82
C GLY A 218 -0.08 -15.26 -36.21
N ASN A 219 -0.92 -15.88 -35.38
CA ASN A 219 -1.91 -15.23 -34.52
C ASN A 219 -2.98 -14.39 -35.25
N LEU A 220 -3.28 -14.66 -36.51
CA LEU A 220 -4.35 -13.95 -37.23
C LEU A 220 -5.73 -14.23 -36.61
N ARG A 221 -6.50 -13.18 -36.37
CA ARG A 221 -7.88 -13.24 -35.86
C ARG A 221 -8.83 -12.62 -36.87
N GLU A 222 -9.70 -13.44 -37.46
CA GLU A 222 -10.68 -12.98 -38.45
C GLU A 222 -11.55 -11.79 -38.00
N PRO A 223 -12.01 -11.71 -36.73
CA PRO A 223 -12.78 -10.56 -36.27
C PRO A 223 -12.04 -9.21 -36.37
N LEU A 224 -10.71 -9.22 -36.36
CA LEU A 224 -9.87 -8.01 -36.40
C LEU A 224 -9.45 -7.63 -37.83
N ALA A 225 -9.97 -8.30 -38.85
CA ALA A 225 -9.57 -8.09 -40.25
C ALA A 225 -9.65 -6.64 -40.74
N ALA A 226 -10.72 -5.92 -40.34
CA ALA A 226 -10.89 -4.51 -40.70
C ALA A 226 -9.81 -3.63 -40.06
N ILE A 227 -9.45 -3.92 -38.80
CA ILE A 227 -8.45 -3.18 -38.04
C ILE A 227 -7.04 -3.48 -38.59
N TYR A 228 -6.74 -4.72 -38.95
CA TYR A 228 -5.49 -5.05 -39.63
C TYR A 228 -5.33 -4.26 -40.93
N GLN A 229 -6.39 -4.19 -41.75
CA GLN A 229 -6.37 -3.44 -43.00
C GLN A 229 -6.05 -1.96 -42.76
N GLU A 230 -6.72 -1.33 -41.79
CA GLU A 230 -6.51 0.08 -41.45
C GLU A 230 -5.09 0.34 -40.93
N LEU A 231 -4.63 -0.45 -39.95
CA LEU A 231 -3.31 -0.24 -39.35
C LEU A 231 -2.18 -0.52 -40.36
N LEU A 232 -2.30 -1.56 -41.19
CA LEU A 232 -1.31 -1.84 -42.23
C LEU A 232 -1.30 -0.73 -43.31
N ALA A 233 -2.46 -0.18 -43.67
CA ALA A 233 -2.54 0.95 -44.58
C ALA A 233 -1.85 2.20 -43.99
N GLN A 234 -2.07 2.48 -42.70
CA GLN A 234 -1.40 3.57 -41.99
C GLN A 234 0.12 3.36 -41.95
N ALA A 235 0.58 2.18 -41.52
CA ALA A 235 2.00 1.84 -41.46
C ALA A 235 2.67 1.99 -42.84
N LYS A 236 1.96 1.62 -43.91
CA LYS A 236 2.42 1.79 -45.29
C LYS A 236 2.52 3.25 -45.70
N MET A 237 1.52 4.08 -45.35
CA MET A 237 1.56 5.53 -45.61
C MET A 237 2.72 6.21 -44.88
N GLU A 238 2.95 5.86 -43.62
CA GLU A 238 4.06 6.38 -42.82
C GLU A 238 5.41 5.99 -43.42
N LYS A 239 5.56 4.72 -43.81
CA LYS A 239 6.77 4.24 -44.47
C LYS A 239 7.04 4.95 -45.80
N ALA A 240 6.01 5.14 -46.63
CA ALA A 240 6.12 5.87 -47.89
C ALA A 240 6.47 7.36 -47.69
N ALA A 241 5.90 8.00 -46.67
CA ALA A 241 6.25 9.38 -46.30
C ALA A 241 7.71 9.49 -45.86
N ASN A 242 8.19 8.53 -45.08
CA ASN A 242 9.57 8.47 -44.62
C ASN A 242 10.57 8.24 -45.77
N ALA A 243 10.22 7.37 -46.73
CA ALA A 243 11.03 7.13 -47.92
C ALA A 243 11.16 8.39 -48.81
N ARG A 244 10.08 9.18 -48.95
CA ARG A 244 10.10 10.45 -49.71
C ARG A 244 11.03 11.50 -49.11
N ASN A 245 11.20 11.51 -47.79
CA ASN A 245 12.11 12.44 -47.12
C ASN A 245 13.59 12.08 -47.35
N ARG A 246 13.91 10.86 -47.83
CA ARG A 246 15.27 10.35 -48.01
C ARG A 246 15.89 10.59 -49.39
N ASN A 247 15.08 10.58 -50.46
CA ASN A 247 15.58 10.59 -51.84
C ASN A 247 15.25 11.90 -52.57
N ASP A 248 16.27 12.72 -52.83
CA ASP A 248 16.16 13.99 -53.57
C ASP A 248 16.56 13.85 -55.06
N GLY A 249 16.56 12.64 -55.66
CA GLY A 249 16.79 12.58 -57.11
C GLY A 249 17.05 11.27 -57.87
N GLU A 250 17.22 10.08 -57.30
CA GLU A 250 17.49 8.88 -58.12
C GLU A 250 16.67 7.64 -57.68
N SER A 251 15.97 7.05 -58.66
CA SER A 251 15.17 5.81 -58.64
C SER A 251 14.49 5.45 -57.31
N GLN A 252 13.24 5.88 -57.15
CA GLN A 252 12.37 5.42 -56.08
C GLN A 252 12.12 3.91 -56.24
N ASP A 253 12.75 3.08 -55.42
CA ASP A 253 12.54 1.64 -55.45
C ASP A 253 11.13 1.35 -54.92
N ILE A 254 10.34 0.58 -55.67
CA ILE A 254 8.95 0.26 -55.31
C ILE A 254 8.90 -0.45 -53.95
N TYR A 255 9.97 -1.15 -53.59
CA TYR A 255 10.14 -1.83 -52.31
C TYR A 255 10.34 -0.90 -51.10
N ASP A 256 10.74 0.36 -51.30
CA ASP A 256 10.93 1.32 -50.19
C ASP A 256 9.60 1.69 -49.51
N CYS A 257 8.50 1.56 -50.24
CA CYS A 257 7.14 1.85 -49.77
C CYS A 257 6.40 0.61 -49.24
N TYR A 258 6.97 -0.59 -49.39
CA TYR A 258 6.29 -1.84 -49.02
C TYR A 258 6.66 -2.29 -47.62
N LEU A 259 5.66 -2.79 -46.88
CA LEU A 259 5.87 -3.42 -45.59
C LEU A 259 6.55 -4.77 -45.77
N THR A 260 7.55 -5.03 -44.95
CA THR A 260 8.21 -6.32 -44.83
C THR A 260 7.34 -7.30 -44.05
N GLN A 261 7.62 -8.60 -44.18
CA GLN A 261 6.96 -9.64 -43.40
C GLN A 261 7.00 -9.36 -41.89
N ALA A 262 8.16 -8.89 -41.41
CA ALA A 262 8.39 -8.56 -40.01
C ALA A 262 7.50 -7.41 -39.53
N GLU A 263 7.39 -6.35 -40.34
CA GLU A 263 6.53 -5.21 -40.04
C GLU A 263 5.06 -5.61 -40.05
N ILE A 264 4.63 -6.44 -41.01
CA ILE A 264 3.26 -6.96 -41.07
C ILE A 264 2.94 -7.78 -39.81
N GLN A 265 3.82 -8.71 -39.43
CA GLN A 265 3.63 -9.51 -38.22
C GLN A 265 3.59 -8.65 -36.94
N GLY A 266 4.48 -7.66 -36.83
CA GLY A 266 4.51 -6.75 -35.69
C GLY A 266 3.21 -5.94 -35.56
N ASN A 267 2.69 -5.43 -36.67
CA ASN A 267 1.39 -4.74 -36.70
C ASN A 267 0.21 -5.67 -36.35
N ILE A 268 0.21 -6.92 -36.84
CA ILE A 268 -0.81 -7.92 -36.45
C ILE A 268 -0.77 -8.18 -34.95
N ASN A 269 0.42 -8.39 -34.38
CA ASN A 269 0.59 -8.62 -32.94
C ASN A 269 0.09 -7.41 -32.14
N HIS A 270 0.41 -6.20 -32.59
CA HIS A 270 -0.05 -4.96 -31.96
C HIS A 270 -1.59 -4.86 -31.94
N VAL A 271 -2.25 -5.07 -33.08
CA VAL A 271 -3.73 -5.08 -33.16
C VAL A 271 -4.33 -6.18 -32.29
N ASN A 272 -3.71 -7.35 -32.24
CA ASN A 272 -4.18 -8.44 -31.40
C ASN A 272 -4.13 -8.10 -29.92
N VAL A 273 -3.02 -7.52 -29.45
CA VAL A 273 -2.87 -7.11 -28.05
C VAL A 273 -3.90 -6.03 -27.72
N HIS A 274 -4.03 -5.01 -28.57
CA HIS A 274 -5.02 -3.95 -28.38
C HIS A 274 -6.46 -4.50 -28.33
N GLY A 275 -6.83 -5.35 -29.28
CA GLY A 275 -8.15 -5.97 -29.29
C GLY A 275 -8.40 -6.89 -28.09
N ALA A 276 -7.37 -7.57 -27.56
CA ALA A 276 -7.50 -8.34 -26.33
C ALA A 276 -7.68 -7.43 -25.09
N LEU A 277 -7.01 -6.28 -25.05
CA LEU A 277 -7.20 -5.27 -23.99
C LEU A 277 -8.59 -4.63 -24.04
N GLU A 278 -9.16 -4.42 -25.23
CA GLU A 278 -10.57 -4.00 -25.35
C GLU A 278 -11.53 -5.03 -24.77
N VAL A 279 -11.28 -6.34 -24.97
CA VAL A 279 -12.11 -7.39 -24.35
C VAL A 279 -11.97 -7.39 -22.82
N VAL A 280 -10.77 -7.11 -22.30
CA VAL A 280 -10.56 -6.91 -20.86
C VAL A 280 -11.36 -5.71 -20.36
N ASP A 281 -11.31 -4.56 -21.05
CA ASP A 281 -12.05 -3.36 -20.67
C ASP A 281 -13.57 -3.60 -20.70
N ASP A 282 -14.08 -4.22 -21.76
CA ASP A 282 -15.48 -4.64 -21.89
C ASP A 282 -15.93 -5.50 -20.70
N ALA A 283 -15.07 -6.42 -20.23
CA ALA A 283 -15.37 -7.26 -19.09
C ALA A 283 -15.39 -6.49 -17.76
N LEU A 284 -14.49 -5.50 -17.60
CA LEU A 284 -14.47 -4.58 -16.46
C LEU A 284 -15.72 -3.70 -16.46
N GLU A 285 -16.14 -3.15 -17.60
CA GLU A 285 -17.36 -2.34 -17.71
C GLU A 285 -18.62 -3.14 -17.36
N ARG A 286 -18.67 -4.40 -17.78
CA ARG A 286 -19.77 -5.33 -17.46
C ARG A 286 -19.74 -5.84 -16.02
N GLN A 287 -18.66 -5.58 -15.28
CA GLN A 287 -18.45 -6.09 -13.92
C GLN A 287 -18.63 -7.62 -13.83
N SER A 288 -18.07 -8.35 -14.81
CA SER A 288 -18.16 -9.82 -14.87
C SER A 288 -16.81 -10.47 -14.56
N PRO A 289 -16.64 -11.11 -13.39
CA PRO A 289 -15.42 -11.82 -13.03
C PRO A 289 -15.08 -12.93 -14.03
N GLU A 290 -16.07 -13.67 -14.50
CA GLU A 290 -15.86 -14.80 -15.42
C GLU A 290 -15.40 -14.35 -16.80
N ALA A 291 -16.05 -13.32 -17.37
CA ALA A 291 -15.65 -12.77 -18.65
C ALA A 291 -14.26 -12.14 -18.58
N LEU A 292 -13.93 -11.48 -17.46
CA LEU A 292 -12.62 -10.91 -17.23
C LEU A 292 -11.55 -12.00 -17.17
N LEU A 293 -11.81 -13.08 -16.44
CA LEU A 293 -10.88 -14.20 -16.34
C LEU A 293 -10.62 -14.84 -17.72
N GLU A 294 -11.65 -15.00 -18.55
CA GLU A 294 -11.51 -15.49 -19.92
C GLU A 294 -10.65 -14.55 -20.76
N ALA A 295 -10.88 -13.24 -20.66
CA ALA A 295 -10.10 -12.21 -21.36
C ALA A 295 -8.62 -12.21 -20.94
N LEU A 296 -8.33 -12.31 -19.64
CA LEU A 296 -6.97 -12.35 -19.10
C LEU A 296 -6.21 -13.64 -19.48
N GLN A 297 -6.92 -14.73 -19.76
CA GLN A 297 -6.32 -15.98 -20.22
C GLN A 297 -5.99 -15.99 -21.72
N ASP A 298 -6.29 -14.90 -22.44
CA ASP A 298 -5.96 -14.78 -23.84
C ASP A 298 -4.43 -14.90 -24.05
N PRO A 299 -3.95 -15.89 -24.85
CA PRO A 299 -2.53 -16.13 -25.06
C PRO A 299 -1.79 -14.95 -25.72
N VAL A 300 -2.49 -14.05 -26.40
CA VAL A 300 -1.88 -12.85 -27.00
C VAL A 300 -1.41 -11.86 -25.93
N LEU A 301 -2.14 -11.74 -24.82
CA LEU A 301 -1.69 -10.90 -23.70
C LEU A 301 -0.45 -11.51 -23.03
N ALA A 302 -0.27 -12.83 -23.11
CA ALA A 302 0.88 -13.55 -22.55
C ALA A 302 1.12 -13.21 -21.07
N LEU A 303 0.03 -13.04 -20.31
CA LEU A 303 0.07 -12.72 -18.89
C LEU A 303 0.59 -13.91 -18.08
N GLN A 304 1.35 -13.61 -17.03
CA GLN A 304 1.91 -14.57 -16.11
C GLN A 304 1.12 -14.60 -14.80
N GLY A 305 0.89 -15.81 -14.29
CA GLY A 305 0.33 -16.01 -12.96
C GLY A 305 -1.19 -15.85 -12.86
N VAL A 306 -1.94 -15.86 -13.96
CA VAL A 306 -3.41 -15.83 -13.92
C VAL A 306 -3.94 -17.12 -13.29
N LYS A 307 -4.62 -17.01 -12.15
CA LYS A 307 -5.22 -18.10 -11.37
C LYS A 307 -6.74 -18.12 -11.60
N ARG A 308 -7.31 -19.32 -11.73
CA ARG A 308 -8.76 -19.46 -12.01
C ARG A 308 -9.67 -19.01 -10.87
N ASP A 309 -9.22 -19.22 -9.64
CA ASP A 309 -10.04 -18.94 -8.45
C ASP A 309 -9.93 -17.48 -7.98
N PHE A 310 -9.28 -16.61 -8.77
CA PHE A 310 -8.96 -15.22 -8.41
C PHE A 310 -9.75 -14.20 -9.24
N ALA A 311 -10.80 -14.64 -9.93
CA ALA A 311 -11.60 -13.79 -10.82
C ALA A 311 -12.10 -12.50 -10.15
N ASP A 312 -12.65 -12.62 -8.93
CA ASP A 312 -13.14 -11.47 -8.15
C ASP A 312 -12.02 -10.51 -7.76
N TRP A 313 -10.85 -11.04 -7.38
CA TRP A 313 -9.67 -10.24 -7.05
C TRP A 313 -9.15 -9.45 -8.25
N TYR A 314 -9.15 -10.07 -9.43
CA TYR A 314 -8.77 -9.37 -10.66
C TYR A 314 -9.78 -8.28 -11.01
N LEU A 315 -11.08 -8.55 -10.84
CA LEU A 315 -12.11 -7.56 -11.11
C LEU A 315 -11.96 -6.34 -10.21
N GLU A 316 -11.82 -6.54 -8.89
CA GLU A 316 -11.66 -5.43 -7.94
C GLU A 316 -10.38 -4.63 -8.23
N GLN A 317 -9.25 -5.32 -8.40
CA GLN A 317 -7.95 -4.66 -8.60
C GLN A 317 -7.90 -3.88 -9.92
N LEU A 318 -8.26 -4.51 -11.05
CA LEU A 318 -8.18 -3.87 -12.36
C LEU A 318 -9.25 -2.78 -12.55
N SER A 319 -10.42 -2.90 -11.90
CA SER A 319 -11.40 -1.80 -11.86
C SER A 319 -10.82 -0.59 -11.13
N SER A 320 -10.16 -0.81 -9.98
CA SER A 320 -9.48 0.26 -9.25
C SER A 320 -8.35 0.89 -10.06
N ASP A 321 -7.53 0.09 -10.74
CA ASP A 321 -6.41 0.58 -11.55
C ASP A 321 -6.91 1.43 -12.73
N ARG A 322 -8.01 0.99 -13.38
CA ARG A 322 -8.68 1.74 -14.46
C ARG A 322 -9.25 3.07 -13.96
N GLU A 323 -9.92 3.08 -12.82
CA GLU A 323 -10.45 4.31 -12.22
C GLU A 323 -9.34 5.28 -11.84
N GLN A 324 -8.23 4.78 -11.29
CA GLN A 324 -7.06 5.60 -10.96
C GLN A 324 -6.45 6.22 -12.22
N LYS A 325 -6.21 5.43 -13.28
CA LYS A 325 -5.67 5.93 -14.56
C LYS A 325 -6.58 7.00 -15.16
N ALA A 326 -7.89 6.80 -15.12
CA ALA A 326 -8.86 7.78 -15.61
C ALA A 326 -8.83 9.10 -14.84
N GLN A 327 -8.59 9.05 -13.52
CA GLN A 327 -8.44 10.25 -12.69
C GLN A 327 -7.13 11.00 -12.97
N GLU A 328 -6.03 10.28 -13.20
CA GLU A 328 -4.71 10.86 -13.49
C GLU A 328 -4.66 11.55 -14.86
N LEU A 329 -5.27 10.92 -15.88
CA LEU A 329 -5.28 11.44 -17.26
C LEU A 329 -6.44 12.39 -17.55
N GLY A 330 -7.50 12.36 -16.75
CA GLY A 330 -8.74 13.12 -16.97
C GLY A 330 -9.58 12.60 -18.15
N LEU A 331 -9.28 11.41 -18.66
CA LEU A 331 -9.99 10.72 -19.73
C LEU A 331 -9.94 9.21 -19.49
N VAL A 332 -10.95 8.48 -19.96
CA VAL A 332 -10.97 7.01 -19.89
C VAL A 332 -10.12 6.45 -21.01
N GLU A 333 -9.04 5.77 -20.66
CA GLU A 333 -8.14 5.06 -21.56
C GLU A 333 -8.01 3.61 -21.11
N LEU A 334 -7.76 2.70 -22.07
CA LEU A 334 -7.51 1.30 -21.79
C LEU A 334 -6.26 1.14 -20.91
N LEU A 335 -6.26 0.13 -20.05
CA LEU A 335 -5.05 -0.30 -19.36
C LEU A 335 -4.07 -0.90 -20.38
N GLU A 336 -2.80 -0.51 -20.30
CA GLU A 336 -1.72 -1.11 -21.06
C GLU A 336 -1.49 -2.56 -20.59
N LYS A 337 -0.91 -3.39 -21.45
CA LYS A 337 -0.61 -4.79 -21.11
C LYS A 337 0.23 -4.91 -19.84
N GLU A 338 1.21 -4.03 -19.65
CA GLU A 338 2.08 -3.99 -18.48
C GLU A 338 1.30 -3.63 -17.21
N GLU A 339 0.34 -2.71 -17.32
CA GLU A 339 -0.55 -2.32 -16.22
C GLU A 339 -1.48 -3.48 -15.83
N VAL A 340 -2.07 -4.17 -16.82
CA VAL A 340 -2.87 -5.38 -16.57
C VAL A 340 -2.03 -6.48 -15.89
N GLN A 341 -0.78 -6.70 -16.34
CA GLN A 341 0.12 -7.66 -15.71
C GLN A 341 0.45 -7.27 -14.25
N ALA A 342 0.66 -5.98 -13.98
CA ALA A 342 0.90 -5.48 -12.63
C ALA A 342 -0.34 -5.66 -11.73
N GLY A 343 -1.53 -5.36 -12.25
CA GLY A 343 -2.81 -5.57 -11.55
C GLY A 343 -3.05 -7.05 -11.24
N VAL A 344 -2.81 -7.96 -12.18
CA VAL A 344 -2.87 -9.42 -11.94
C VAL A 344 -1.90 -9.85 -10.83
N ALA A 345 -0.67 -9.33 -10.83
CA ALA A 345 0.29 -9.64 -9.79
C ALA A 345 -0.14 -9.10 -8.41
N ALA A 346 -0.66 -7.88 -8.35
CA ALA A 346 -1.16 -7.27 -7.12
C ALA A 346 -2.37 -8.02 -6.56
N ALA A 347 -3.34 -8.37 -7.40
CA ALA A 347 -4.51 -9.17 -7.05
C ALA A 347 -4.12 -10.55 -6.52
N ASN A 348 -3.11 -11.19 -7.15
CA ASN A 348 -2.58 -12.48 -6.67
C ASN A 348 -2.00 -12.37 -5.26
N ILE A 349 -1.22 -11.32 -4.98
CA ILE A 349 -0.64 -11.09 -3.65
C ILE A 349 -1.75 -10.89 -2.62
N LYS A 350 -2.76 -10.05 -2.92
CA LYS A 350 -3.90 -9.80 -2.03
C LYS A 350 -4.70 -11.08 -1.75
N GLY A 351 -5.06 -11.83 -2.79
CA GLY A 351 -5.82 -13.07 -2.61
C GLY A 351 -5.03 -14.17 -1.89
N ASP A 352 -3.71 -14.28 -2.12
CA ASP A 352 -2.86 -15.20 -1.37
C ASP A 352 -2.75 -14.81 0.12
N GLN A 353 -2.69 -13.51 0.42
CA GLN A 353 -2.72 -12.99 1.80
C GLN A 353 -4.04 -13.30 2.50
N GLU A 354 -5.18 -13.07 1.85
CA GLU A 354 -6.50 -13.37 2.39
C GLU A 354 -6.65 -14.88 2.65
N GLN A 355 -6.25 -15.72 1.69
CA GLN A 355 -6.32 -17.17 1.84
C GLN A 355 -5.41 -17.65 2.99
N ALA A 356 -4.21 -17.10 3.13
CA ALA A 356 -3.30 -17.40 4.24
C ALA A 356 -3.89 -16.96 5.59
N MET A 357 -4.55 -15.81 5.63
CA MET A 357 -5.24 -15.29 6.82
C MET A 357 -6.39 -16.20 7.24
N LEU A 358 -7.27 -16.61 6.32
CA LEU A 358 -8.35 -17.53 6.61
C LEU A 358 -7.83 -18.88 7.13
N GLN A 359 -6.73 -19.39 6.56
CA GLN A 359 -6.08 -20.60 7.07
C GLN A 359 -5.47 -20.41 8.47
N ALA A 360 -4.90 -19.23 8.76
CA ALA A 360 -4.39 -18.91 10.09
C ALA A 360 -5.52 -18.84 11.13
N VAL A 361 -6.64 -18.17 10.80
CA VAL A 361 -7.84 -18.11 11.65
C VAL A 361 -8.41 -19.50 11.93
N GLN A 362 -8.45 -20.39 10.94
CA GLN A 362 -8.85 -21.79 11.13
C GLN A 362 -7.90 -22.54 12.09
N ARG A 363 -6.59 -22.33 11.96
CA ARG A 363 -5.58 -22.92 12.86
C ARG A 363 -5.75 -22.41 14.29
N ILE A 364 -5.96 -21.11 14.48
CA ILE A 364 -6.23 -20.49 15.79
C ILE A 364 -7.48 -21.11 16.41
N ASN A 365 -8.60 -21.17 15.68
CA ASN A 365 -9.85 -21.76 16.16
C ASN A 365 -9.66 -23.22 16.60
N LYS A 366 -8.84 -23.99 15.86
CA LYS A 366 -8.50 -25.36 16.21
C LYS A 366 -7.60 -25.45 17.46
N ALA A 367 -6.65 -24.54 17.62
CA ALA A 367 -5.79 -24.46 18.81
C ALA A 367 -6.61 -24.14 20.07
N ILE A 368 -7.51 -23.15 19.99
CA ILE A 368 -8.43 -22.80 21.08
C ILE A 368 -9.26 -24.02 21.51
N ARG A 369 -9.81 -24.78 20.55
CA ARG A 369 -10.57 -26.01 20.81
C ARG A 369 -9.76 -27.11 21.50
N ARG A 370 -8.46 -27.21 21.20
CA ARG A 370 -7.56 -28.19 21.84
C ARG A 370 -7.30 -27.87 23.30
N GLY A 371 -7.41 -26.60 23.71
CA GLY A 371 -7.24 -26.18 25.10
C GLY A 371 -5.80 -26.02 25.56
N VAL A 372 -4.81 -26.11 24.66
CA VAL A 372 -3.39 -25.99 25.01
C VAL A 372 -2.95 -24.54 24.85
N ALA A 373 -2.74 -23.85 25.97
CA ALA A 373 -2.42 -22.42 26.00
C ALA A 373 -1.21 -22.02 25.15
N ALA A 374 -0.14 -22.82 25.18
CA ALA A 374 1.06 -22.57 24.40
C ALA A 374 0.81 -22.66 22.88
N ASP A 375 -0.03 -23.60 22.44
CA ASP A 375 -0.38 -23.77 21.03
C ASP A 375 -1.24 -22.60 20.55
N THR A 376 -2.20 -22.16 21.37
CA THR A 376 -3.08 -21.04 21.02
C THR A 376 -2.30 -19.75 20.83
N VAL A 377 -1.41 -19.39 21.75
CA VAL A 377 -0.58 -18.18 21.55
C VAL A 377 0.35 -18.33 20.36
N LYS A 378 0.92 -19.51 20.13
CA LYS A 378 1.77 -19.75 18.97
C LYS A 378 1.03 -19.46 17.66
N GLU A 379 -0.22 -19.92 17.52
CA GLU A 379 -1.02 -19.64 16.32
C GLU A 379 -1.53 -18.19 16.27
N LEU A 380 -1.85 -17.56 17.41
CA LEU A 380 -2.22 -16.14 17.47
C LEU A 380 -1.07 -15.20 17.04
N MET A 381 0.18 -15.61 17.27
CA MET A 381 1.38 -14.89 16.86
C MET A 381 1.74 -15.07 15.38
N CYS A 382 1.02 -15.92 14.63
CA CYS A 382 1.27 -16.08 13.20
C CYS A 382 0.97 -14.76 12.47
N PRO A 383 1.95 -14.18 11.73
CA PRO A 383 1.75 -12.90 11.06
C PRO A 383 0.65 -12.95 10.00
N GLU A 384 0.41 -14.13 9.41
CA GLU A 384 -0.65 -14.34 8.43
C GLU A 384 -2.05 -14.08 9.01
N ALA A 385 -2.25 -14.21 10.33
CA ALA A 385 -3.54 -13.95 10.98
C ALA A 385 -3.89 -12.44 11.07
N GLN A 386 -2.92 -11.56 10.82
CA GLN A 386 -3.08 -10.09 10.89
C GLN A 386 -3.67 -9.61 12.23
N LEU A 387 -3.27 -10.25 13.32
CA LEU A 387 -3.74 -9.92 14.67
C LEU A 387 -2.84 -8.88 15.36
N PRO A 388 -3.36 -8.15 16.37
CA PRO A 388 -2.57 -7.25 17.20
C PRO A 388 -1.44 -7.97 17.94
N PRO A 389 -0.49 -7.24 18.55
CA PRO A 389 0.58 -7.85 19.33
C PRO A 389 0.06 -8.80 20.42
N VAL A 390 0.58 -10.03 20.40
CA VAL A 390 0.23 -11.10 21.35
C VAL A 390 1.42 -11.35 22.29
N TYR A 391 1.13 -11.58 23.57
CA TYR A 391 2.16 -11.69 24.60
C TYR A 391 2.27 -13.12 25.18
N PRO A 392 3.36 -13.88 24.89
CA PRO A 392 3.52 -15.28 25.29
C PRO A 392 3.35 -15.59 26.78
N PHE A 393 3.73 -14.66 27.65
CA PHE A 393 3.64 -14.85 29.09
C PHE A 393 2.19 -14.96 29.60
N ALA A 394 1.21 -14.46 28.84
CA ALA A 394 -0.21 -14.51 29.17
C ALA A 394 -0.98 -15.60 28.42
N SER A 395 -0.29 -16.68 28.02
CA SER A 395 -0.91 -17.75 27.23
C SER A 395 -2.15 -18.39 27.86
N ALA A 396 -2.17 -18.53 29.18
CA ALA A 396 -3.33 -19.05 29.90
C ALA A 396 -4.56 -18.13 29.75
N VAL A 397 -4.36 -16.80 29.81
CA VAL A 397 -5.44 -15.80 29.71
C VAL A 397 -6.05 -15.83 28.31
N TYR A 398 -5.22 -15.75 27.26
CA TYR A 398 -5.74 -15.83 25.88
C TYR A 398 -6.52 -17.12 25.64
N GLN A 399 -6.00 -18.26 26.08
CA GLN A 399 -6.69 -19.54 25.91
C GLN A 399 -8.02 -19.63 26.66
N GLN A 400 -8.07 -19.15 27.90
CA GLN A 400 -9.26 -19.22 28.72
C GLN A 400 -10.36 -18.32 28.17
N GLU A 401 -10.03 -17.05 27.91
CA GLU A 401 -11.00 -16.04 27.47
C GLU A 401 -11.48 -16.29 26.04
N LEU A 402 -10.57 -16.63 25.10
CA LEU A 402 -10.98 -16.97 23.74
C LEU A 402 -11.79 -18.26 23.67
N ALA A 403 -11.55 -19.23 24.56
CA ALA A 403 -12.38 -20.44 24.63
C ALA A 403 -13.80 -20.15 25.17
N VAL A 404 -13.94 -19.19 26.08
CA VAL A 404 -15.27 -18.72 26.53
C VAL A 404 -15.99 -18.04 25.37
N LEU A 405 -15.32 -17.14 24.65
CA LEU A 405 -15.90 -16.43 23.50
C LEU A 405 -16.31 -17.41 22.39
N GLN A 406 -15.45 -18.37 22.06
CA GLN A 406 -15.74 -19.39 21.03
C GLN A 406 -16.95 -20.25 21.38
N ARG A 407 -17.19 -20.55 22.67
CA ARG A 407 -18.39 -21.29 23.10
C ARG A 407 -19.68 -20.47 22.98
N GLN A 408 -19.60 -19.15 23.10
CA GLN A 408 -20.75 -18.27 22.96
C GLN A 408 -21.13 -18.09 21.48
N GLN A 409 -20.15 -18.04 20.58
CA GLN A 409 -20.33 -17.79 19.13
C GLN A 409 -20.47 -19.07 18.28
N GLN A 410 -21.18 -20.10 18.77
CA GLN A 410 -21.43 -21.34 18.01
C GLN A 410 -20.17 -22.13 17.54
N GLY A 411 -18.98 -21.83 18.07
CA GLY A 411 -17.80 -22.69 17.93
C GLY A 411 -16.68 -22.19 17.00
N GLU A 412 -16.87 -21.12 16.24
CA GLU A 412 -15.83 -20.51 15.40
C GLU A 412 -15.83 -18.98 15.53
N LEU A 413 -14.65 -18.40 15.72
CA LEU A 413 -14.43 -16.96 15.79
C LEU A 413 -13.93 -16.44 14.45
N GLY A 414 -14.55 -15.37 13.95
CA GLY A 414 -14.12 -14.65 12.75
C GLY A 414 -12.81 -13.88 12.97
N GLN A 415 -12.22 -13.37 11.88
CA GLN A 415 -10.98 -12.59 11.96
C GLN A 415 -11.17 -11.30 12.77
N GLU A 416 -12.23 -10.53 12.49
CA GLU A 416 -12.53 -9.27 13.20
C GLU A 416 -12.77 -9.51 14.70
N GLU A 417 -13.50 -10.57 15.03
CA GLU A 417 -13.77 -10.95 16.42
C GLU A 417 -12.48 -11.34 17.16
N LEU A 418 -11.62 -12.13 16.52
CA LEU A 418 -10.31 -12.46 17.06
C LEU A 418 -9.44 -11.21 17.22
N PHE A 419 -9.48 -10.28 16.27
CA PHE A 419 -8.73 -9.04 16.33
C PHE A 419 -9.13 -8.23 17.57
N VAL A 420 -10.43 -7.94 17.72
CA VAL A 420 -10.95 -7.16 18.86
C VAL A 420 -10.69 -7.89 20.18
N ALA A 421 -10.94 -9.20 20.24
CA ALA A 421 -10.71 -9.97 21.46
C ALA A 421 -9.23 -9.97 21.85
N VAL A 422 -8.31 -10.19 20.90
CA VAL A 422 -6.87 -10.17 21.17
C VAL A 422 -6.41 -8.78 21.57
N GLU A 423 -6.90 -7.72 20.93
CA GLU A 423 -6.58 -6.34 21.29
C GLU A 423 -6.96 -6.03 22.74
N MET A 424 -8.21 -6.32 23.12
CA MET A 424 -8.72 -6.08 24.47
C MET A 424 -7.98 -6.93 25.52
N LEU A 425 -7.76 -8.22 25.24
CA LEU A 425 -7.03 -9.12 26.13
C LEU A 425 -5.57 -8.67 26.30
N SER A 426 -4.91 -8.28 25.22
CA SER A 426 -3.54 -7.74 25.26
C SER A 426 -3.45 -6.48 26.10
N ALA A 427 -4.44 -5.59 26.05
CA ALA A 427 -4.47 -4.39 26.88
C ALA A 427 -4.59 -4.75 28.39
N VAL A 428 -5.46 -5.69 28.75
CA VAL A 428 -5.60 -6.21 30.13
C VAL A 428 -4.31 -6.88 30.60
N VAL A 429 -3.65 -7.63 29.72
CA VAL A 429 -2.37 -8.30 30.01
C VAL A 429 -1.25 -7.30 30.31
N LEU A 430 -1.18 -6.19 29.57
CA LEU A 430 -0.19 -5.13 29.82
C LEU A 430 -0.44 -4.40 31.13
N ILE A 431 -1.70 -4.13 31.48
CA ILE A 431 -2.08 -3.54 32.78
C ILE A 431 -1.62 -4.45 33.92
N ASN A 432 -1.93 -5.74 33.85
CA ASN A 432 -1.51 -6.72 34.86
C ASN A 432 0.02 -6.76 35.01
N ARG A 433 0.75 -6.77 33.90
CA ARG A 433 2.22 -6.73 33.91
C ARG A 433 2.77 -5.47 34.59
N ALA A 434 2.16 -4.32 34.36
CA ALA A 434 2.57 -3.07 35.00
C ALA A 434 2.29 -3.07 36.51
N LEU A 435 1.16 -3.66 36.94
CA LEU A 435 0.82 -3.84 38.36
C LEU A 435 1.80 -4.78 39.07
N GLU A 436 2.20 -5.88 38.42
CA GLU A 436 3.22 -6.83 38.92
C GLU A 436 4.58 -6.14 39.07
N ALA A 437 4.98 -5.35 38.06
CA ALA A 437 6.23 -4.60 38.07
C ALA A 437 6.23 -3.41 39.05
N ARG A 438 5.07 -3.10 39.68
CA ARG A 438 4.85 -1.91 40.50
C ARG A 438 5.17 -0.61 39.74
N ASP A 439 4.90 -0.59 38.44
CA ASP A 439 5.16 0.55 37.57
C ASP A 439 3.86 1.34 37.31
N ALA A 440 3.68 2.41 38.07
CA ALA A 440 2.51 3.27 37.97
C ALA A 440 2.42 4.03 36.63
N SER A 441 3.55 4.35 36.00
CA SER A 441 3.59 5.10 34.74
C SER A 441 3.14 4.22 33.56
N SER A 442 3.71 3.01 33.47
CA SER A 442 3.29 2.04 32.45
C SER A 442 1.86 1.55 32.66
N PHE A 443 1.43 1.42 33.93
CA PHE A 443 0.04 1.12 34.28
C PHE A 443 -0.91 2.18 33.73
N TRP A 444 -0.66 3.45 34.02
CA TRP A 444 -1.53 4.55 33.58
C TRP A 444 -1.60 4.63 32.06
N SER A 445 -0.45 4.53 31.37
CA SER A 445 -0.40 4.52 29.91
C SER A 445 -1.22 3.37 29.31
N SER A 446 -1.27 2.22 29.98
CA SER A 446 -2.04 1.06 29.52
C SER A 446 -3.52 1.21 29.83
N LEU A 447 -3.87 1.75 31.00
CA LEU A 447 -5.25 1.93 31.46
C LEU A 447 -6.05 2.93 30.61
N VAL A 448 -5.39 4.01 30.16
CA VAL A 448 -6.03 5.06 29.32
C VAL A 448 -6.11 4.65 27.85
N ASN A 449 -5.45 3.58 27.45
CA ASN A 449 -5.48 3.13 26.06
C ASN A 449 -6.93 2.76 25.67
N PRO A 450 -7.49 3.34 24.59
CA PRO A 450 -8.84 3.03 24.11
C PRO A 450 -9.09 1.53 23.88
N ALA A 451 -8.05 0.77 23.53
CA ALA A 451 -8.09 -0.69 23.36
C ALA A 451 -8.56 -1.45 24.61
N THR A 452 -8.45 -0.85 25.81
CA THR A 452 -8.95 -1.45 27.05
C THR A 452 -10.47 -1.44 27.14
N GLY A 453 -11.15 -0.52 26.45
CA GLY A 453 -12.59 -0.33 26.54
C GLY A 453 -13.12 0.03 27.94
N LEU A 454 -12.26 0.47 28.87
CA LEU A 454 -12.69 0.85 30.22
C LEU A 454 -13.47 2.17 30.20
N ALA A 455 -14.60 2.20 30.89
CA ALA A 455 -15.43 3.38 31.05
C ALA A 455 -15.04 4.17 32.31
N GLU A 456 -15.25 5.49 32.27
CA GLU A 456 -15.09 6.39 33.43
C GLU A 456 -13.66 6.46 33.99
N VAL A 457 -12.63 6.27 33.18
CA VAL A 457 -11.24 6.40 33.66
C VAL A 457 -10.88 7.88 33.87
N GLU A 458 -10.63 8.27 35.12
CA GLU A 458 -10.30 9.65 35.51
C GLU A 458 -8.83 9.81 35.90
N GLY A 459 -8.13 10.76 35.28
CA GLY A 459 -6.70 11.00 35.50
C GLY A 459 -6.33 11.39 36.93
N GLU A 460 -7.23 12.09 37.62
CA GLU A 460 -7.02 12.53 39.01
C GLU A 460 -6.99 11.35 39.99
N ASN A 461 -7.64 10.25 39.64
CA ASN A 461 -7.77 9.05 40.48
C ASN A 461 -6.73 7.96 40.16
N ALA A 462 -5.79 8.22 39.22
CA ALA A 462 -4.85 7.23 38.71
C ALA A 462 -4.06 6.47 39.80
N GLN A 463 -3.54 7.17 40.81
CA GLN A 463 -2.83 6.52 41.93
C GLN A 463 -3.77 5.69 42.81
N ARG A 464 -5.00 6.15 43.05
CA ARG A 464 -5.99 5.41 43.86
C ARG A 464 -6.41 4.12 43.17
N TYR A 465 -6.59 4.14 41.85
CA TYR A 465 -6.82 2.93 41.06
C TYR A 465 -5.65 1.96 41.22
N PHE A 466 -4.42 2.45 40.99
CA PHE A 466 -3.20 1.64 41.07
C PHE A 466 -3.07 0.96 42.44
N ASP A 467 -3.15 1.71 43.54
CA ASP A 467 -3.00 1.16 44.89
C ASP A 467 -4.09 0.14 45.23
N THR A 468 -5.32 0.37 44.77
CA THR A 468 -6.45 -0.53 45.03
C THR A 468 -6.31 -1.83 44.25
N LEU A 469 -5.94 -1.76 42.97
CA LEU A 469 -5.68 -2.92 42.12
C LEU A 469 -4.47 -3.73 42.60
N VAL A 470 -3.42 -3.05 43.04
CA VAL A 470 -2.25 -3.69 43.67
C VAL A 470 -2.66 -4.51 44.90
N LYS A 471 -3.53 -3.97 45.76
CA LYS A 471 -4.07 -4.69 46.92
C LYS A 471 -4.96 -5.85 46.49
N LEU A 472 -5.84 -5.65 45.50
CA LEU A 472 -6.74 -6.68 44.99
C LEU A 472 -5.95 -7.88 44.43
N GLN A 473 -4.87 -7.60 43.69
CA GLN A 473 -3.95 -8.61 43.16
C GLN A 473 -3.23 -9.38 44.29
N GLN A 474 -2.84 -8.70 45.38
CA GLN A 474 -2.26 -9.36 46.55
C GLN A 474 -3.27 -10.28 47.27
N VAL A 475 -4.55 -9.88 47.34
CA VAL A 475 -5.63 -10.66 47.96
C VAL A 475 -5.97 -11.91 47.14
N HIS A 476 -5.86 -11.86 45.82
CA HIS A 476 -5.98 -13.03 44.94
C HIS A 476 -4.79 -14.02 45.06
N GLY A 477 -3.82 -13.74 45.94
CA GLY A 477 -2.53 -14.42 46.01
C GLY A 477 -2.49 -15.73 46.80
N MET A 478 -2.76 -16.84 46.10
CA MET A 478 -1.96 -18.08 46.19
C MET A 478 -1.77 -18.76 44.81
N ASP A 479 -2.61 -18.47 43.81
CA ASP A 479 -2.56 -19.13 42.49
C ASP A 479 -2.05 -18.24 41.33
N GLY A 480 -1.71 -16.96 41.57
CA GLY A 480 -1.17 -16.08 40.51
C GLY A 480 -2.17 -15.74 39.40
N ALA A 481 -3.47 -15.68 39.71
CA ALA A 481 -4.52 -15.36 38.75
C ALA A 481 -4.43 -13.89 38.29
N PHE A 482 -4.46 -13.69 36.97
CA PHE A 482 -4.55 -12.37 36.34
C PHE A 482 -5.88 -11.69 36.71
N LEU A 483 -5.86 -10.37 36.90
CA LEU A 483 -7.09 -9.58 37.02
C LEU A 483 -7.82 -9.56 35.68
N SER A 484 -9.12 -9.86 35.70
CA SER A 484 -9.98 -9.80 34.53
C SER A 484 -10.36 -8.35 34.19
N TRP A 485 -10.89 -8.13 32.98
CA TRP A 485 -11.44 -6.83 32.60
C TRP A 485 -12.54 -6.36 33.57
N ASN A 486 -13.38 -7.28 34.05
CA ASN A 486 -14.44 -6.96 35.01
C ASN A 486 -13.88 -6.47 36.35
N ASP A 487 -12.77 -7.05 36.81
CA ASP A 487 -12.10 -6.61 38.05
C ASP A 487 -11.54 -5.20 37.90
N LEU A 488 -10.96 -4.89 36.72
CA LEU A 488 -10.46 -3.56 36.40
C LEU A 488 -11.61 -2.54 36.37
N GLN A 489 -12.67 -2.81 35.61
CA GLN A 489 -13.82 -1.90 35.50
C GLN A 489 -14.52 -1.69 36.85
N ALA A 490 -14.73 -2.76 37.62
CA ALA A 490 -15.35 -2.67 38.94
C ALA A 490 -14.52 -1.81 39.89
N THR A 491 -13.18 -1.93 39.85
CA THR A 491 -12.29 -1.12 40.68
C THR A 491 -12.30 0.35 40.28
N VAL A 492 -12.28 0.64 38.97
CA VAL A 492 -12.39 2.03 38.46
C VAL A 492 -13.70 2.66 38.94
N SER A 493 -14.83 2.01 38.70
CA SER A 493 -16.14 2.51 39.10
C SER A 493 -16.27 2.65 40.62
N GLN A 494 -15.72 1.70 41.40
CA GLN A 494 -15.72 1.79 42.87
C GLN A 494 -14.90 2.97 43.38
N VAL A 495 -13.68 3.16 42.87
CA VAL A 495 -12.82 4.27 43.28
C VAL A 495 -13.44 5.62 42.90
N ASN A 496 -14.04 5.73 41.72
CA ASN A 496 -14.77 6.94 41.32
C ASN A 496 -15.96 7.22 42.22
N ALA A 497 -16.78 6.21 42.50
CA ALA A 497 -17.90 6.35 43.41
C ALA A 497 -17.45 6.83 44.79
N GLN A 498 -16.36 6.28 45.32
CA GLN A 498 -15.79 6.69 46.60
C GLN A 498 -15.27 8.14 46.57
N VAL A 499 -14.53 8.52 45.52
CA VAL A 499 -14.02 9.90 45.37
C VAL A 499 -15.16 10.90 45.22
N GLN A 500 -16.21 10.53 44.48
CA GLN A 500 -17.40 11.36 44.34
C GLN A 500 -18.15 11.50 45.67
N GLU A 501 -18.22 10.43 46.47
CA GLU A 501 -18.81 10.48 47.82
C GLU A 501 -18.01 11.40 48.76
N GLU A 502 -16.67 11.27 48.78
CA GLU A 502 -15.77 12.14 49.53
C GLU A 502 -15.95 13.62 49.11
N THR A 503 -16.02 13.88 47.81
CA THR A 503 -16.22 15.22 47.25
C THR A 503 -17.59 15.80 47.62
N ASN A 504 -18.65 14.99 47.50
CA ASN A 504 -20.00 15.38 47.90
C ASN A 504 -20.10 15.67 49.40
N GLN A 505 -19.38 14.90 50.23
CA GLN A 505 -19.33 15.11 51.67
C GLN A 505 -18.61 16.42 52.03
N ILE A 506 -17.50 16.73 51.36
CA ILE A 506 -16.81 18.03 51.51
C ILE A 506 -17.73 19.19 51.12
N LEU A 507 -18.44 19.07 49.98
CA LEU A 507 -19.41 20.07 49.54
C LEU A 507 -20.55 20.25 50.54
N ALA A 508 -21.11 19.16 51.08
CA ALA A 508 -22.15 19.23 52.10
C ALA A 508 -21.69 19.96 53.36
N VAL A 509 -20.48 19.65 53.85
CA VAL A 509 -19.87 20.35 54.99
C VAL A 509 -19.63 21.83 54.68
N SER A 510 -19.20 22.16 53.45
CA SER A 510 -19.03 23.55 53.01
C SER A 510 -20.35 24.31 53.00
N LEU A 511 -21.42 23.73 52.44
CA LEU A 511 -22.76 24.33 52.40
C LEU A 511 -23.33 24.56 53.80
N ILE A 512 -23.12 23.61 54.73
CA ILE A 512 -23.49 23.79 56.14
C ILE A 512 -22.75 25.01 56.71
N ASN A 513 -21.43 25.09 56.52
CA ASN A 513 -20.63 26.20 57.04
C ASN A 513 -21.02 27.56 56.44
N GLU A 514 -21.34 27.62 55.15
CA GLU A 514 -21.82 28.81 54.45
C GLU A 514 -23.20 29.25 55.00
N ALA A 515 -24.13 28.30 55.22
CA ALA A 515 -25.43 28.60 55.79
C ALA A 515 -25.33 29.17 57.22
N LEU A 516 -24.35 28.71 58.00
CA LEU A 516 -24.04 29.25 59.32
C LEU A 516 -23.46 30.67 59.24
N GLU A 517 -22.60 30.96 58.26
CA GLU A 517 -22.06 32.31 58.00
C GLU A 517 -23.15 33.31 57.61
N GLN A 518 -24.08 32.88 56.76
CA GLN A 518 -25.23 33.68 56.35
C GLN A 518 -26.31 33.81 57.45
N ASN A 519 -26.12 33.15 58.60
CA ASN A 519 -27.05 33.09 59.72
C ASN A 519 -28.47 32.70 59.26
N ASN A 520 -28.57 31.75 58.31
CA ASN A 520 -29.83 31.32 57.70
C ASN A 520 -30.23 29.91 58.21
N PRO A 521 -31.24 29.82 59.10
CA PRO A 521 -31.64 28.55 59.71
C PRO A 521 -32.30 27.58 58.72
N GLU A 522 -33.01 28.08 57.71
CA GLU A 522 -33.65 27.24 56.68
C GLU A 522 -32.60 26.58 55.79
N LYS A 523 -31.61 27.35 55.32
CA LYS A 523 -30.47 26.82 54.57
C LYS A 523 -29.61 25.86 55.39
N THR A 524 -29.49 26.11 56.70
CA THR A 524 -28.76 25.21 57.61
C THR A 524 -29.47 23.85 57.67
N LEU A 525 -30.79 23.86 57.84
CA LEU A 525 -31.59 22.64 57.85
C LEU A 525 -31.51 21.90 56.50
N SER A 526 -31.67 22.60 55.38
CA SER A 526 -31.61 21.96 54.05
C SER A 526 -30.24 21.33 53.78
N SER A 527 -29.16 21.97 54.25
CA SER A 527 -27.79 21.47 54.09
C SER A 527 -27.49 20.27 55.01
N LEU A 528 -28.04 20.26 56.24
CA LEU A 528 -27.93 19.13 57.17
C LEU A 528 -28.71 17.89 56.69
N LEU A 529 -29.79 18.09 55.94
CA LEU A 529 -30.61 17.02 55.36
C LEU A 529 -30.03 16.44 54.06
N LEU A 530 -28.92 17.00 53.53
CA LEU A 530 -28.27 16.43 52.36
C LEU A 530 -27.78 15.01 52.68
N PRO A 531 -28.11 13.99 51.86
CA PRO A 531 -27.65 12.62 52.10
C PRO A 531 -26.12 12.52 52.24
N ALA A 532 -25.38 13.33 51.47
CA ALA A 532 -23.92 13.39 51.50
C ALA A 532 -23.34 13.89 52.83
N ALA A 533 -24.14 14.55 53.69
CA ALA A 533 -23.69 14.93 55.02
C ALA A 533 -23.56 13.72 55.96
N GLY A 534 -24.18 12.57 55.66
CA GLY A 534 -24.08 11.35 56.48
C GLY A 534 -24.54 11.57 57.93
N LEU A 535 -25.63 12.33 58.10
CA LEU A 535 -26.25 12.67 59.38
C LEU A 535 -27.61 11.97 59.49
N ASP A 536 -27.66 10.85 60.21
CA ASP A 536 -28.86 9.99 60.26
C ASP A 536 -29.97 10.51 61.21
N ASP A 537 -29.62 11.37 62.17
CA ASP A 537 -30.52 11.79 63.26
C ASP A 537 -31.11 13.20 63.09
N VAL A 538 -31.15 13.77 61.88
CA VAL A 538 -31.67 15.13 61.67
C VAL A 538 -33.21 15.13 61.70
N SER A 539 -33.78 15.85 62.67
CA SER A 539 -35.21 15.89 62.97
C SER A 539 -35.80 17.29 62.79
N LEU A 540 -36.84 17.42 61.94
CA LEU A 540 -37.48 18.70 61.62
C LEU A 540 -37.94 19.51 62.85
N PRO A 541 -38.56 18.91 63.90
CA PRO A 541 -38.91 19.63 65.13
C PRO A 541 -37.73 20.26 65.90
N VAL A 542 -36.51 19.78 65.67
CA VAL A 542 -35.28 20.25 66.35
C VAL A 542 -34.52 21.26 65.49
N ALA A 543 -34.98 21.53 64.26
CA ALA A 543 -34.29 22.36 63.27
C ALA A 543 -33.80 23.74 63.78
N PRO A 544 -34.59 24.54 64.52
CA PRO A 544 -34.11 25.83 65.03
C PRO A 544 -32.94 25.69 66.00
N ARG A 545 -32.87 24.56 66.72
CA ARG A 545 -31.84 24.29 67.72
C ARG A 545 -30.53 23.84 67.10
N TYR A 546 -30.56 23.09 65.99
CA TYR A 546 -29.34 22.74 65.25
C TYR A 546 -28.60 24.01 64.82
N HIS A 547 -29.30 24.98 64.21
CA HIS A 547 -28.69 26.22 63.76
C HIS A 547 -28.03 27.00 64.92
N LEU A 548 -28.73 27.16 66.04
CA LEU A 548 -28.19 27.90 67.20
C LEU A 548 -26.93 27.25 67.78
N LEU A 549 -26.94 25.92 67.94
CA LEU A 549 -25.80 25.19 68.50
C LEU A 549 -24.61 25.17 67.55
N LEU A 550 -24.84 24.97 66.25
CA LEU A 550 -23.78 25.00 65.24
C LEU A 550 -23.16 26.41 65.10
N VAL A 551 -23.95 27.48 65.15
CA VAL A 551 -23.42 28.86 65.16
C VAL A 551 -22.58 29.11 66.42
N ALA A 552 -23.04 28.65 67.58
CA ALA A 552 -22.30 28.77 68.84
C ALA A 552 -20.98 27.98 68.80
N ALA A 553 -21.01 26.75 68.30
CA ALA A 553 -19.84 25.90 68.14
C ALA A 553 -18.83 26.52 67.17
N LYS A 554 -19.29 27.08 66.04
CA LYS A 554 -18.42 27.78 65.08
C LYS A 554 -17.75 29.00 65.69
N LYS A 555 -18.50 29.82 66.45
CA LYS A 555 -17.95 30.98 67.18
C LYS A 555 -16.93 30.57 68.24
N GLN A 556 -17.20 29.50 68.97
CA GLN A 556 -16.28 28.96 69.95
C GLN A 556 -14.99 28.45 69.29
N LYS A 557 -15.11 27.73 68.17
CA LYS A 557 -13.96 27.26 67.40
C LYS A 557 -13.09 28.42 66.94
N ALA A 558 -13.68 29.47 66.36
CA ALA A 558 -12.97 30.67 65.92
C ALA A 558 -12.23 31.39 67.08
N GLN A 559 -12.82 31.44 68.27
CA GLN A 559 -12.17 32.03 69.45
C GLN A 559 -10.98 31.19 69.94
N VAL A 560 -11.09 29.87 69.89
CA VAL A 560 -10.05 28.94 70.35
C VAL A 560 -8.88 28.88 69.35
N THR A 561 -9.17 28.90 68.05
CA THR A 561 -8.14 28.83 67.00
C THR A 561 -7.52 30.20 66.67
N GLY A 562 -8.16 31.29 67.07
CA GLY A 562 -7.77 32.65 66.69
C GLY A 562 -8.04 32.98 65.21
N ASP A 563 -8.79 32.12 64.51
CA ASP A 563 -9.13 32.28 63.10
C ASP A 563 -10.63 32.64 62.95
N PRO A 564 -10.97 33.87 62.50
CA PRO A 564 -12.35 34.26 62.29
C PRO A 564 -13.05 33.48 61.16
N GLY A 565 -12.30 32.83 60.27
CA GLY A 565 -12.80 31.99 59.17
C GLY A 565 -12.94 30.50 59.51
N ALA A 566 -12.74 30.09 60.78
CA ALA A 566 -12.73 28.68 61.16
C ALA A 566 -14.04 27.95 60.80
N ALA A 567 -13.93 26.92 59.95
CA ALA A 567 -15.04 26.06 59.57
C ALA A 567 -15.20 24.86 60.52
N LEU A 568 -16.44 24.44 60.74
CA LEU A 568 -16.75 23.20 61.46
C LEU A 568 -16.44 21.98 60.57
N TRP A 569 -15.82 20.97 61.17
CA TRP A 569 -15.58 19.67 60.54
C TRP A 569 -16.80 18.77 60.70
N LEU A 570 -16.90 17.74 59.86
CA LEU A 570 -18.06 16.85 59.86
C LEU A 570 -18.37 16.24 61.23
N GLU A 571 -17.33 15.78 61.95
CA GLU A 571 -17.51 15.19 63.28
C GLU A 571 -18.01 16.20 64.33
N GLU A 572 -17.58 17.46 64.24
CA GLU A 572 -18.07 18.53 65.13
C GLU A 572 -19.54 18.85 64.83
N ILE A 573 -19.91 18.88 63.55
CA ILE A 573 -21.31 19.07 63.11
C ILE A 573 -22.17 17.91 63.63
N ARG A 574 -21.71 16.67 63.47
CA ARG A 574 -22.40 15.46 63.94
C ARG A 574 -22.61 15.48 65.45
N GLN A 575 -21.59 15.85 66.23
CA GLN A 575 -21.69 15.95 67.68
C GLN A 575 -22.73 16.97 68.12
N GLU A 576 -22.77 18.16 67.50
CA GLU A 576 -23.75 19.19 67.84
C GLU A 576 -25.18 18.83 67.42
N VAL A 577 -25.36 18.12 66.30
CA VAL A 577 -26.66 17.56 65.91
C VAL A 577 -27.15 16.54 66.95
N VAL A 578 -26.29 15.62 67.37
CA VAL A 578 -26.62 14.64 68.42
C VAL A 578 -26.96 15.34 69.75
N ARG A 579 -26.17 16.35 70.14
CA ARG A 579 -26.41 17.14 71.34
C ARG A 579 -27.75 17.88 71.29
N ALA A 580 -28.08 18.51 70.17
CA ALA A 580 -29.35 19.19 69.97
C ALA A 580 -30.55 18.25 70.15
N ASN A 581 -30.43 17.01 69.67
CA ASN A 581 -31.44 15.97 69.82
C ASN A 581 -31.59 15.52 71.27
N GLN A 582 -30.47 15.21 71.94
CA GLN A 582 -30.46 14.78 73.34
C GLN A 582 -31.04 15.85 74.27
N ASP A 583 -30.63 17.10 74.10
CA ASP A 583 -31.15 18.22 74.88
C ASP A 583 -32.66 18.45 74.66
N THR A 584 -33.14 18.29 73.43
CA THR A 584 -34.56 18.48 73.13
C THR A 584 -35.39 17.35 73.74
N ASN A 585 -34.89 16.12 73.67
CA ASN A 585 -35.51 14.95 74.29
C ASN A 585 -35.54 15.05 75.83
N THR A 586 -34.47 15.54 76.46
CA THR A 586 -34.43 15.75 77.93
C THR A 586 -35.35 16.90 78.37
N ALA A 587 -35.43 17.99 77.61
CA ALA A 587 -36.36 19.08 77.86
C ALA A 587 -37.83 18.66 77.72
N GLN A 588 -38.15 17.83 76.71
CA GLN A 588 -39.48 17.26 76.55
C GLN A 588 -39.83 16.30 77.69
N ARG A 589 -38.92 15.40 78.11
CA ARG A 589 -39.14 14.52 79.27
C ARG A 589 -39.35 15.27 80.59
N SER A 590 -38.71 16.43 80.76
CA SER A 590 -38.82 17.25 81.98
C SER A 590 -40.15 18.01 82.07
N LYS A 591 -40.78 18.37 80.95
CA LYS A 591 -42.14 18.95 80.91
C LYS A 591 -43.25 17.97 81.32
N TRP A 592 -42.99 16.67 81.32
CA TRP A 592 -43.96 15.61 81.62
C TRP A 592 -43.87 15.02 83.04
N LYS A 593 -43.05 15.58 83.95
CA LYS A 593 -43.11 15.21 85.38
C LYS A 593 -44.37 15.83 86.04
N PRO A 594 -45.33 15.05 86.57
CA PRO A 594 -46.46 15.61 87.29
C PRO A 594 -46.00 16.18 88.65
N LEU A 595 -46.47 17.39 88.97
CA LEU A 595 -46.31 18.03 90.28
C LEU A 595 -46.91 17.12 91.37
N ARG A 596 -46.08 16.58 92.28
CA ARG A 596 -46.58 16.04 93.56
C ARG A 596 -47.17 17.19 94.37
N GLY A 597 -48.49 17.20 94.55
CA GLY A 597 -49.20 18.10 95.48
C GLY A 597 -48.96 17.72 96.95
N PRO A 598 -49.15 18.67 97.90
CA PRO A 598 -48.76 18.52 99.30
C PRO A 598 -49.73 17.59 100.08
N PRO A 599 -49.33 17.08 101.26
CA PRO A 599 -50.15 16.15 102.03
C PRO A 599 -51.31 16.89 102.72
N ARG A 600 -52.53 16.38 102.57
CA ARG A 600 -53.68 16.74 103.41
C ARG A 600 -53.97 15.59 104.39
N GLY A 601 -54.07 15.91 105.66
CA GLY A 601 -54.58 15.02 106.71
C GLY A 601 -56.09 15.14 106.92
N GLY A 602 -56.63 14.14 107.66
CA GLY A 602 -58.02 14.02 108.16
C GLY A 602 -58.92 13.21 107.23
N SER A 603 -59.57 12.10 107.62
CA SER A 603 -59.93 11.56 108.95
C SER A 603 -59.83 10.04 108.96
#